data_AF-A0A1Y0Y977-F1
#
_entry.id   AF-A0A1Y0Y977-F1
#
_cell.length_a   1.000
_cell.length_b   1.000
_cell.length_c   1.000
_cell.angle_alpha   90.00
_cell.angle_beta   90.00
_cell.angle_gamma   90.00
#
_symmetry.space_group_name_H-M   'P 1'
#
loop_
_entity.id
_entity.type
_entity.pdbx_description
1 polymer ?
#
loop_
_entity_poly.entity_id
_entity_poly.type
_entity_poly.pdbx_seq_one_letter_code
_entity_poly.pdbx_strand_id
1 'polypeptide(L)' 'MALSLTPEQRTDITEAEPLLDEIDICPRKTRFSIYKKRNIIERFFVRLKQFRGIATRYDKLKSTFIAAVQLVYAVIGAN' A
#
# COMPACT_ATOMS: atom_id res chain seq x y z
N MET A 1 24.42 22.36 -29.94
CA MET A 1 23.37 21.58 -30.61
C MET A 1 22.17 21.52 -29.68
N ALA A 2 21.40 22.60 -29.61
CA ALA A 2 20.15 22.68 -28.84
C ALA A 2 19.02 22.55 -29.86
N LEU A 3 18.17 21.53 -29.70
CA LEU A 3 16.97 21.38 -30.51
C LEU A 3 16.01 22.51 -30.13
N SER A 4 16.13 23.66 -30.80
CA SER A 4 15.13 24.71 -30.73
C SER A 4 13.90 24.21 -31.49
N LEU A 5 12.89 23.80 -30.73
CA LEU A 5 11.59 23.38 -31.23
C LEU A 5 11.04 24.44 -32.22
N THR A 6 10.45 23.98 -33.32
CA THR A 6 9.83 24.88 -34.31
C THR A 6 8.68 25.66 -33.66
N PRO A 7 8.31 26.85 -34.17
CA PRO A 7 7.26 27.68 -33.56
C PRO A 7 5.93 26.92 -33.38
N GLU A 8 5.65 25.96 -34.26
CA GLU A 8 4.47 25.10 -34.22
C GLU A 8 4.54 24.07 -33.09
N GLN A 9 5.72 23.52 -32.77
CA GLN A 9 5.89 22.64 -31.62
C GLN A 9 5.73 23.37 -30.27
N ARG A 10 5.90 24.71 -30.26
CA ARG A 10 5.71 25.54 -29.06
C ARG A 10 4.25 25.73 -28.71
N THR A 11 3.37 25.79 -29.72
CA THR A 11 1.93 25.90 -29.49
C THR A 11 1.37 24.56 -29.01
N ASP A 12 1.87 23.44 -29.51
CA ASP A 12 1.41 22.11 -29.06
C ASP A 12 1.73 21.80 -27.59
N ILE A 13 2.90 22.25 -27.07
CA ILE A 13 3.21 22.11 -25.64
C ILE A 13 2.42 23.06 -24.74
N THR A 14 2.03 24.24 -25.24
CA THR A 14 1.24 25.22 -24.48
C THR A 14 -0.20 24.73 -24.31
N GLU A 15 -0.73 24.03 -25.32
CA GLU A 15 -2.07 23.40 -25.27
C GLU A 15 -2.10 22.10 -24.45
N ALA A 16 -0.94 21.57 -24.03
CA ALA A 16 -0.84 20.36 -23.20
C ALA A 16 -0.78 20.66 -21.68
N GLU A 17 -0.47 21.90 -21.29
CA GLU A 17 -0.51 22.34 -19.88
C GLU A 17 -1.89 22.32 -19.20
N PRO A 18 -3.07 22.46 -19.86
CA PRO A 18 -4.34 22.42 -19.14
C PRO A 18 -4.72 20.99 -18.72
N LEU A 19 -4.03 19.97 -19.23
CA LEU A 19 -4.31 18.56 -18.93
C LEU A 19 -3.55 18.05 -17.69
N LEU A 20 -2.63 18.83 -17.11
CA LEU A 20 -1.99 18.49 -15.84
C LEU A 20 -2.86 18.86 -14.63
N ASP A 21 -3.75 19.84 -14.78
CA ASP A 21 -4.72 20.23 -13.74
C ASP A 21 -5.96 19.31 -13.75
N GLU A 22 -6.18 18.59 -14.86
CA GLU A 22 -7.24 17.57 -15.02
C GLU A 22 -6.79 16.15 -14.67
N ILE A 23 -5.51 15.93 -14.33
CA ILE A 23 -5.16 14.71 -13.61
C ILE A 23 -5.75 14.87 -12.22
N ASP A 24 -7.02 14.51 -12.11
CA ASP A 24 -7.74 14.30 -10.87
C ASP A 24 -7.10 13.08 -10.20
N ILE A 25 -5.89 13.27 -9.66
CA ILE A 25 -5.48 12.63 -8.44
C ILE A 25 -6.38 13.23 -7.36
N CYS A 26 -7.69 13.01 -7.49
CA CYS A 26 -8.65 13.23 -6.43
C CYS A 26 -8.09 12.35 -5.31
N PRO A 27 -7.56 12.91 -4.21
CA PRO A 27 -7.20 12.06 -3.09
C PRO A 27 -8.54 11.49 -2.63
N ARG A 28 -8.85 10.24 -3.05
CA ARG A 28 -10.15 9.60 -2.83
C ARG A 28 -10.58 9.93 -1.41
N LYS A 29 -11.68 10.67 -1.24
CA LYS A 29 -12.11 11.24 0.05
C LYS A 29 -11.98 10.19 1.15
N THR A 30 -10.84 10.17 1.81
CA THR A 30 -10.48 9.09 2.73
C THR A 30 -11.17 9.48 4.02
N ARG A 31 -12.23 8.77 4.38
CA ARG A 31 -12.87 8.97 5.69
C ARG A 31 -11.85 8.55 6.75
N PHE A 32 -11.11 9.50 7.30
CA PHE A 32 -10.02 9.26 8.26
C PHE A 32 -10.43 8.37 9.43
N SER A 33 -11.68 8.46 9.87
CA SER A 33 -12.27 7.60 10.91
C SER A 33 -12.30 6.12 10.52
N ILE A 34 -12.55 5.79 9.25
CA ILE A 34 -12.53 4.41 8.73
C ILE A 34 -11.08 3.94 8.59
N TYR A 35 -10.19 4.80 8.10
CA TYR A 35 -8.77 4.48 7.96
C TYR A 35 -8.08 4.25 9.31
N LYS A 36 -8.48 4.96 10.37
CA LYS A 36 -7.90 4.79 11.72
C LYS A 36 -8.12 3.39 12.30
N LYS A 37 -9.25 2.74 11.99
CA LYS A 37 -9.54 1.36 12.44
C LYS A 37 -8.62 0.33 11.77
N ARG A 38 -8.19 0.58 10.53
CA ARG A 38 -7.27 -0.31 9.81
C ARG A 38 -5.89 -0.40 10.45
N ASN A 39 -5.39 0.70 11.04
CA ASN A 39 -4.08 0.74 11.71
C ASN A 39 -3.96 -0.31 12.84
N ILE A 40 -5.06 -0.67 13.51
CA ILE A 40 -5.05 -1.72 14.56
C ILE A 40 -4.76 -3.08 13.92
N ILE A 41 -5.47 -3.39 12.84
CA ILE A 41 -5.32 -4.65 12.09
C ILE A 41 -3.94 -4.71 11.43
N GLU A 42 -3.46 -3.61 10.86
CA GLU A 42 -2.14 -3.52 10.23
C GLU A 42 -1.02 -3.76 11.27
N ARG A 43 -1.11 -3.16 12.47
CA ARG A 43 -0.16 -3.42 13.55
C ARG A 43 -0.17 -4.87 14.03
N PHE A 44 -1.34 -5.48 14.09
CA PHE A 44 -1.45 -6.90 14.40
C PHE A 44 -0.72 -7.76 13.36
N PHE A 45 -0.96 -7.54 12.07
CA PHE A 45 -0.29 -8.29 11.01
C PHE A 45 1.22 -8.01 10.93
N VAL A 46 1.65 -6.79 11.25
CA VAL A 46 3.09 -6.47 11.35
C VAL A 46 3.74 -7.32 12.43
N ARG A 47 3.15 -7.40 13.64
CA ARG A 47 3.67 -8.24 14.73
C ARG A 47 3.63 -9.73 14.35
N LEU A 48 2.56 -10.19 13.73
CA LEU A 48 2.42 -11.58 13.29
C LEU A 48 3.46 -11.96 12.21
N LYS A 49 3.82 -11.03 11.32
CA LYS A 49 4.86 -11.24 10.29
C LYS A 49 6.29 -11.18 10.82
N GLN A 50 6.54 -10.77 12.07
CA GLN A 50 7.87 -10.89 12.68
C GLN A 50 8.29 -12.37 12.83
N PHE A 51 7.31 -13.27 12.94
CA PHE A 51 7.54 -14.70 12.98
C PHE A 51 7.79 -15.23 11.57
N ARG A 52 9.07 -15.41 11.22
CA ARG A 52 9.51 -15.80 9.86
C ARG A 52 8.77 -17.04 9.33
N GLY A 53 8.54 -18.06 10.17
CA GLY A 53 7.81 -19.27 9.79
C GLY A 53 6.38 -19.02 9.29
N ILE A 54 5.69 -18.05 9.90
CA ILE A 54 4.34 -17.65 9.52
C ILE A 54 4.39 -16.74 8.29
N ALA A 55 5.33 -15.79 8.24
CA ALA A 55 5.44 -14.82 7.16
C ALA A 55 5.70 -15.45 5.78
N THR A 56 6.53 -16.48 5.72
CA THR A 56 6.85 -17.20 4.48
C THR A 56 5.97 -18.41 4.24
N ARG A 57 5.09 -18.76 5.19
CA ARG A 57 4.25 -19.98 5.15
C ARG A 57 5.08 -21.24 4.84
N TYR A 58 6.11 -21.50 5.66
CA TYR A 58 6.97 -22.68 5.47
C TYR A 58 6.28 -24.02 5.78
N ASP A 59 5.21 -23.99 6.59
CA ASP A 59 4.44 -25.16 6.94
C ASP A 59 3.78 -25.83 5.71
N LYS A 60 4.09 -27.12 5.51
CA LYS A 60 3.49 -27.94 4.45
C LYS A 60 2.03 -28.27 4.72
N LEU A 61 1.70 -28.49 6.00
CA LEU A 61 0.37 -28.87 6.45
C LEU A 61 -0.44 -27.63 6.84
N LYS A 62 -1.70 -27.60 6.42
CA LYS A 62 -2.61 -26.49 6.75
C LYS A 62 -2.87 -26.41 8.25
N SER A 63 -2.94 -27.56 8.92
CA SER A 63 -3.17 -27.67 10.37
C SER A 63 -2.02 -27.09 11.20
N THR A 64 -0.77 -27.37 10.84
CA THR A 64 0.40 -26.86 11.56
C THR A 64 0.50 -25.35 11.42
N PHE A 65 0.26 -24.82 10.22
CA PHE A 65 0.19 -23.38 9.98
C PHE A 65 -0.87 -22.69 10.85
N ILE A 66 -2.09 -23.25 10.93
CA ILE A 66 -3.17 -22.70 11.74
C ILE A 66 -2.81 -22.74 13.24
N ALA A 67 -2.25 -23.85 13.72
CA ALA A 67 -1.82 -23.97 15.11
C ALA A 67 -0.74 -22.94 15.47
N ALA A 68 0.25 -22.72 14.58
CA ALA A 68 1.28 -21.70 14.78
C ALA A 68 0.69 -20.28 14.84
N VAL A 69 -0.28 -19.96 13.97
CA VAL A 69 -0.99 -18.67 13.98
C VAL A 69 -1.79 -18.49 15.29
N GLN A 70 -2.48 -19.52 15.76
CA GLN A 70 -3.24 -19.48 17.02
C GLN A 70 -2.32 -19.26 18.23
N LEU A 71 -1.17 -19.93 18.25
CA LEU A 71 -0.16 -19.76 19.30
C LEU A 71 0.37 -18.33 19.31
N VAL A 72 0.76 -17.79 18.17
CA VAL A 72 1.27 -16.41 18.06
C VAL A 72 0.18 -15.39 18.41
N TYR A 73 -1.07 -15.63 18.03
CA TYR A 73 -2.20 -14.80 18.45
C TYR A 73 -2.34 -14.76 19.98
N ALA A 74 -2.27 -15.91 20.65
CA ALA A 74 -2.32 -15.99 22.10
C ALA A 74 -1.17 -15.23 22.76
N VAL A 75 0.06 -15.35 22.23
CA VAL A 75 1.25 -14.65 22.75
C VAL A 75 1.16 -13.13 22.56
N ILE A 76 0.64 -12.68 21.41
CA ILE A 76 0.47 -11.24 21.13
C ILE A 76 -0.63 -10.64 22.01
N GLY A 77 -1.71 -11.38 22.25
CA GLY A 77 -2.87 -10.95 23.04
C GLY A 77 -2.72 -11.12 24.56
N ALA A 78 -1.72 -11.86 25.03
CA ALA A 78 -1.42 -12.02 26.45
C ALA A 78 -0.55 -10.89 27.05
N ASN A 79 -0.11 -9.91 26.24
CA ASN A 79 0.63 -8.72 26.65
C ASN A 79 -0.25 -7.49 26.73
#